data_AF-A0A017RUT7-F1
#
_entry.id   AF-A0A017RUT7-F1
#
_cell.length_a   1.000
_cell.length_b   1.000
_cell.length_c   1.000
_cell.angle_alpha   90.00
_cell.angle_beta   90.00
_cell.angle_gamma   90.00
#
_symmetry.space_group_name_H-M   'P 1'
#
loop_
_entity.id
_entity.type
_entity.pdbx_description
1 polymer ?
#
loop_
_entity_poly.entity_id
_entity_poly.type
_entity_poly.pdbx_seq_one_letter_code
_entity_poly.pdbx_strand_id
1 'polypeptide(L)' 'MDDIITLAYGSGGRKTSQLIDEIILPAFDNYQLSKLSDGAILNGNEKLVFSTDSFVVSPLFFPGGI' A
#
# COMPACT_ATOMS: atom_id res chain seq x y z
N MET A 1 -10.24 -12.62 -8.94
CA MET A 1 -9.59 -12.75 -7.63
C MET A 1 -9.87 -14.10 -6.98
N ASP A 2 -8.98 -14.58 -6.11
CA ASP A 2 -9.23 -15.79 -5.30
C ASP A 2 -10.21 -15.46 -4.15
N ASP A 3 -10.96 -16.45 -3.64
CA ASP A 3 -11.93 -16.23 -2.55
C ASP A 3 -11.28 -15.99 -1.17
N ILE A 4 -9.98 -16.28 -1.04
CA ILE A 4 -9.25 -16.24 0.24
C ILE A 4 -7.97 -15.40 0.09
N ILE A 5 -7.74 -14.52 1.07
CA ILE A 5 -6.49 -13.76 1.18
C ILE A 5 -5.38 -14.67 1.71
N THR A 6 -4.35 -14.85 0.90
CA THR A 6 -3.11 -15.56 1.24
C THR A 6 -1.96 -14.60 1.51
N LEU A 7 -0.84 -15.10 2.05
CA LEU A 7 0.39 -14.31 2.26
C LEU A 7 0.92 -13.64 0.98
N ALA A 8 0.64 -14.21 -0.20
CA ALA A 8 1.07 -13.64 -1.47
C ALA A 8 0.53 -12.22 -1.70
N TYR A 9 -0.63 -11.89 -1.14
CA TYR A 9 -1.24 -10.55 -1.23
C TYR A 9 -0.54 -9.50 -0.37
N GLY A 10 0.27 -9.90 0.61
CA GLY A 10 1.09 -9.01 1.45
C GLY A 10 2.56 -8.92 1.03
N SER A 11 2.94 -9.51 -0.11
CA SER A 11 4.35 -9.62 -0.53
C SER A 11 4.88 -8.41 -1.32
N GLY A 12 4.00 -7.47 -1.69
CA GLY A 12 4.34 -6.32 -2.55
C GLY A 12 4.45 -6.68 -4.04
N GLY A 13 4.21 -7.94 -4.42
CA GLY A 13 4.30 -8.42 -5.79
C GLY A 13 2.98 -8.35 -6.56
N ARG A 14 2.88 -9.16 -7.64
CA ARG A 14 1.73 -9.17 -8.57
C ARG A 14 0.38 -9.37 -7.88
N LYS A 15 0.29 -10.25 -6.87
CA LYS A 15 -0.96 -10.50 -6.14
C LYS A 15 -1.36 -9.27 -5.30
N THR A 16 -0.40 -8.57 -4.70
CA THR A 16 -0.64 -7.29 -4.02
C THR A 16 -1.19 -6.24 -4.99
N SER A 17 -0.56 -6.06 -6.17
CA SER A 17 -1.07 -5.15 -7.20
C SER A 17 -2.48 -5.52 -7.64
N GLN A 18 -2.74 -6.81 -7.86
CA GLN A 18 -4.07 -7.29 -8.24
C GLN A 18 -5.15 -6.97 -7.17
N LEU A 19 -4.84 -7.11 -5.88
CA LEU A 19 -5.75 -6.71 -4.79
C LEU A 19 -6.00 -5.20 -4.78
N ILE A 20 -4.96 -4.40 -5.02
CA ILE A 20 -5.10 -2.95 -5.11
C ILE A 20 -6.00 -2.56 -6.29
N ASP A 21 -5.74 -3.11 -7.47
CA ASP A 21 -6.43 -2.76 -8.71
C ASP A 21 -7.88 -3.28 -8.75
N GLU A 22 -8.14 -4.50 -8.28
CA GLU A 22 -9.46 -5.14 -8.37
C GLU A 22 -10.39 -4.82 -7.20
N ILE A 23 -9.86 -4.45 -6.02
CA ILE A 23 -10.68 -4.21 -4.81
C ILE A 23 -10.49 -2.81 -4.23
N ILE A 24 -9.25 -2.38 -3.95
CA ILE A 24 -9.03 -1.12 -3.23
C ILE A 24 -9.38 0.09 -4.11
N LEU A 25 -8.86 0.15 -5.34
CA LEU A 25 -9.14 1.27 -6.25
C LEU A 25 -10.64 1.42 -6.56
N PRO A 26 -11.39 0.37 -6.93
CA PRO A 26 -12.82 0.51 -7.18
C PRO A 26 -13.64 0.91 -5.94
N ALA A 27 -13.22 0.49 -4.74
CA ALA A 27 -13.93 0.79 -3.50
C ALA A 27 -13.71 2.24 -3.02
N PHE A 28 -12.55 2.83 -3.31
CA PHE A 28 -12.12 4.14 -2.78
C PHE A 28 -11.72 5.13 -3.88
N ASP A 29 -12.31 5.01 -5.06
CA ASP A 29 -11.93 5.73 -6.27
C ASP A 29 -11.76 7.24 -6.04
N ASN A 30 -10.55 7.73 -6.29
CA ASN A 30 -10.22 9.15 -6.30
C ASN A 30 -8.90 9.41 -7.03
N TYR A 31 -8.74 10.64 -7.51
CA TYR A 31 -7.59 11.07 -8.33
C TYR A 31 -6.22 10.89 -7.65
N GLN A 32 -6.13 11.02 -6.33
CA GLN A 32 -4.82 10.89 -5.66
C GLN A 32 -4.46 9.42 -5.49
N LEU A 33 -5.41 8.57 -5.09
CA LEU A 33 -5.19 7.14 -4.91
C LEU A 33 -4.93 6.43 -6.24
N SER A 34 -5.61 6.83 -7.33
CA SER A 34 -5.45 6.23 -8.66
C SER A 34 -4.05 6.37 -9.27
N LYS A 35 -3.20 7.23 -8.70
CA LYS A 35 -1.80 7.40 -9.13
C LYS A 35 -0.87 6.29 -8.65
N LEU A 36 -1.27 5.56 -7.61
CA LEU A 36 -0.47 4.48 -7.00
C LEU A 36 1.01 4.87 -6.76
N SER A 37 1.22 6.10 -6.28
CA SER A 37 2.54 6.65 -5.93
C SER A 37 2.88 6.36 -4.46
N ASP A 38 4.12 6.62 -4.04
CA ASP A 38 4.58 6.40 -2.65
C ASP A 38 3.85 7.25 -1.59
N GLY A 39 3.05 8.23 -2.00
CA GLY A 39 2.22 9.06 -1.15
C GLY A 39 1.23 9.90 -1.95
N ALA A 40 0.26 10.50 -1.26
CA ALA A 40 -0.75 11.37 -1.84
C ALA A 40 -0.43 12.85 -1.60
N ILE A 41 -0.62 13.69 -2.61
CA ILE A 41 -0.58 15.15 -2.46
C ILE A 41 -1.92 15.61 -1.90
N LEU A 42 -1.89 16.28 -0.75
CA LEU A 42 -3.08 16.82 -0.10
C LEU A 42 -3.26 18.29 -0.46
N ASN A 43 -4.32 18.59 -1.21
CA ASN A 43 -4.67 19.94 -1.63
C ASN A 43 -5.02 20.81 -0.40
N GLY A 44 -4.75 22.11 -0.47
CA GLY A 44 -5.05 23.08 0.61
C GLY A 44 -3.84 23.49 1.47
N ASN A 45 -2.67 22.91 1.23
CA ASN A 45 -1.38 23.38 1.72
C ASN A 45 -0.38 23.33 0.56
N GLU A 46 0.53 24.29 0.48
CA GLU A 46 1.34 24.48 -0.75
C GLU A 46 2.23 23.28 -1.10
N LYS A 47 2.55 22.38 -0.15
CA LYS A 47 3.44 21.22 -0.35
C LYS A 47 3.17 20.05 0.62
N LEU A 48 1.92 19.72 0.94
CA LEU A 48 1.63 18.61 1.85
C LEU A 48 1.57 17.28 1.10
N VAL A 49 2.44 16.34 1.49
CA VAL A 49 2.43 14.94 1.02
C VAL A 49 2.20 14.05 2.23
N PHE A 50 1.32 13.06 2.07
CA PHE A 50 1.01 12.07 3.10
C PHE A 50 1.29 10.65 2.60
N SER A 51 1.95 9.85 3.42
CA SER A 51 2.23 8.44 3.17
C SER A 51 2.05 7.65 4.46
N THR A 52 1.80 6.35 4.34
CA THR A 52 1.64 5.44 5.47
C THR A 52 2.19 4.07 5.13
N ASP A 53 2.79 3.41 6.12
CA ASP A 53 3.25 2.04 6.02
C ASP A 53 3.18 1.37 7.40
N SER A 54 3.23 0.05 7.45
CA SER A 54 3.26 -0.75 8.67
C SER A 54 4.40 -1.76 8.60
N PHE A 55 5.13 -1.91 9.71
CA PHE A 55 6.26 -2.84 9.80
C PHE A 55 5.84 -4.09 10.57
N VAL A 56 5.86 -5.25 9.90
CA VAL A 56 5.49 -6.56 10.46
C VAL A 56 6.67 -7.53 10.50
N VAL A 57 7.90 -7.00 10.45
CA VAL A 57 9.14 -7.79 10.43
C VAL A 57 9.26 -8.69 11.67
N SER A 58 9.74 -9.92 11.47
CA SER A 58 10.00 -10.88 12.55
C SER A 58 11.26 -11.69 12.21
N PRO A 59 12.22 -11.85 13.15
CA PRO A 59 12.21 -11.36 14.53
C PRO A 59 12.30 -9.82 14.61
N LEU A 60 11.96 -9.26 15.77
CA LEU A 60 12.04 -7.80 16.01
C LEU A 60 13.48 -7.27 15.90
N PHE A 61 14.47 -8.08 16.27
CA PHE A 61 15.89 -7.74 16.18
C PHE A 61 16.62 -8.75 15.29
N PHE A 62 17.35 -8.27 14.29
CA PHE A 62 18.09 -9.09 13.34
C PHE A 62 19.34 -8.34 12.84
N PRO A 63 20.39 -9.02 12.35
CA PRO A 63 21.58 -8.36 11.83
C PRO A 63 21.24 -7.36 10.71
N GLY A 64 21.47 -6.06 10.96
CA GLY A 64 21.18 -4.97 10.02
C GLY A 64 19.84 -4.24 10.25
N GLY A 65 18.96 -4.76 11.10
CA GLY A 65 17.84 -4.00 11.66
C GLY A 65 18.32 -3.33 12.95
N ILE A 66 18.24 -1.99 13.01
CA ILE A 66 18.48 -1.25 14.27
C ILE A 66 17.48 -1.73 15.32
#